data_AF-A0A965XTK7-F1
#
_entry.id   AF-A0A965XTK7-F1
#
_cell.length_a   1.000
_cell.length_b   1.000
_cell.length_c   1.000
_cell.angle_alpha   90.00
_cell.angle_beta   90.00
_cell.angle_gamma   90.00
#
_symmetry.space_group_name_H-M   'P 1'
#
loop_
_entity.id
_entity.type
_entity.pdbx_description
1 polymer ?
#
loop_
_entity_poly.entity_id
_entity_poly.type
_entity_poly.pdbx_seq_one_letter_code
_entity_poly.pdbx_strand_id
1 'polypeptide(L)' 'MDNYVLITGASGGIGLEFAKIFASKGYNLLLAARSLQQLQAVSDLIC' A
#
# COMPACT_ATOMS: atom_id res chain seq x y z
N MET A 1 10.09 17.79 2.42
CA MET A 1 9.82 16.92 1.26
C MET A 1 9.11 15.71 1.80
N ASP A 2 7.92 15.42 1.29
CA ASP A 2 7.15 14.26 1.70
C ASP A 2 7.74 13.00 1.06
N ASN A 3 7.96 11.95 1.85
CA ASN A 3 8.54 10.70 1.37
C ASN A 3 7.44 9.78 0.86
N TYR A 4 7.45 9.51 -0.45
CA TYR A 4 6.51 8.60 -1.11
C TYR A 4 7.13 7.22 -1.35
N VAL A 5 6.31 6.17 -1.24
CA VAL A 5 6.68 4.79 -1.56
C VAL A 5 5.68 4.21 -2.56
N LEU A 6 6.17 3.78 -3.73
CA LEU A 6 5.39 3.05 -4.73
C LEU A 6 5.50 1.54 -4.49
N ILE A 7 4.36 0.87 -4.32
CA ILE A 7 4.28 -0.58 -4.11
C ILE A 7 3.46 -1.20 -5.23
N THR A 8 4.12 -1.97 -6.10
CA THR A 8 3.47 -2.78 -7.14
C THR A 8 3.12 -4.16 -6.59
N GLY A 9 1.99 -4.73 -7.01
CA GLY A 9 1.49 -5.98 -6.43
C GLY A 9 0.97 -5.82 -5.01
N ALA A 10 0.50 -4.61 -4.66
CA ALA A 10 0.08 -4.27 -3.30
C ALA A 10 -1.20 -4.97 -2.81
N SER A 11 -1.93 -5.67 -3.70
CA SER A 11 -3.21 -6.31 -3.38
C SER A 11 -3.11 -7.56 -2.50
N GLY A 12 -1.91 -8.02 -2.13
CA GLY A 12 -1.72 -9.19 -1.28
C GLY A 12 -0.26 -9.60 -1.11
N GLY A 13 -0.03 -10.70 -0.38
CA GLY A 13 1.29 -11.26 -0.13
C GLY A 13 2.29 -10.23 0.42
N ILE A 14 3.51 -10.24 -0.12
CA ILE A 14 4.59 -9.35 0.33
C ILE A 14 4.25 -7.87 0.09
N GLY A 15 3.55 -7.55 -1.01
CA GLY A 15 3.15 -6.16 -1.31
C GLY A 15 2.24 -5.57 -0.24
N LEU A 16 1.30 -6.37 0.28
CA LEU A 16 0.44 -5.98 1.39
C LEU A 16 1.23 -5.77 2.69
N GLU A 17 2.15 -6.67 3.02
CA GLU A 17 2.95 -6.54 4.24
C GLU A 17 3.87 -5.31 4.19
N PHE A 18 4.43 -4.99 3.02
CA PHE A 18 5.15 -3.73 2.84
C PHE A 18 4.24 -2.51 2.99
N ALA A 19 3.02 -2.54 2.43
CA ALA A 19 2.08 -1.44 2.60
C ALA A 19 1.81 -1.15 4.08
N LYS A 20 1.55 -2.19 4.90
CA LYS A 20 1.38 -2.05 6.35
C LYS A 20 2.62 -1.47 7.04
N ILE A 21 3.82 -1.98 6.71
CA ILE A 21 5.07 -1.54 7.35
C ILE A 21 5.39 -0.09 7.01
N PHE A 22 5.23 0.34 5.76
CA PHE A 22 5.51 1.73 5.38
C PHE A 22 4.43 2.70 5.85
N ALA A 23 3.15 2.29 5.86
CA ALA A 23 2.07 3.10 6.43
C ALA A 23 2.32 3.37 7.92
N SER A 24 2.66 2.33 8.71
CA SER A 24 2.96 2.49 10.15
C SER A 24 4.20 3.35 10.44
N LYS A 25 5.06 3.57 9.44
CA LYS A 25 6.22 4.48 9.51
C LYS A 25 5.90 5.91 9.02
N GLY A 26 4.66 6.19 8.63
CA GLY A 26 4.21 7.52 8.22
C GLY A 26 4.59 7.93 6.80
N TYR A 27 4.86 6.96 5.90
CA TYR A 27 5.11 7.25 4.50
C TYR A 27 3.81 7.45 3.72
N ASN A 28 3.85 8.31 2.70
CA ASN A 28 2.77 8.41 1.73
C ASN A 28 2.86 7.26 0.72
N LEU A 29 1.80 6.47 0.59
CA LEU A 29 1.83 5.26 -0.22
C LEU A 29 1.11 5.43 -1.55
N LEU A 30 1.76 4.96 -2.61
CA LEU A 30 1.17 4.78 -3.94
C LEU A 30 1.04 3.28 -4.17
N LEU A 31 -0.19 2.75 -4.20
CA LEU A 31 -0.44 1.31 -4.35
C LEU A 31 -0.85 0.99 -5.79
N ALA A 32 -0.23 -0.01 -6.40
CA ALA A 32 -0.53 -0.46 -7.76
C ALA A 32 -0.74 -1.98 -7.82
N ALA A 33 -1.85 -2.41 -8.41
CA ALA A 33 -2.19 -3.80 -8.67
C ALA A 33 -3.31 -3.87 -9.73
N ARG A 34 -3.66 -5.08 -10.18
CA ARG A 34 -4.64 -5.28 -11.26
C ARG A 34 -6.09 -5.04 -10.83
N SER A 35 -6.42 -5.29 -9.56
CA SER A 35 -7.78 -5.18 -9.04
C SER A 35 -7.91 -3.95 -8.16
N LEU A 36 -8.71 -2.98 -8.60
CA LEU A 36 -9.03 -1.78 -7.82
C LEU A 36 -9.75 -2.12 -6.52
N GLN A 37 -10.66 -3.08 -6.54
CA GLN A 37 -11.40 -3.50 -5.35
C GLN A 37 -10.47 -4.03 -4.25
N GLN A 38 -9.47 -4.84 -4.64
CA GLN A 38 -8.48 -5.34 -3.68
C GLN A 38 -7.58 -4.21 -3.17
N LEU A 39 -7.17 -3.28 -4.04
CA LEU A 39 -6.39 -2.10 -3.61
C LEU A 39 -7.15 -1.24 -2.62
N GLN A 40 -8.45 -1.02 -2.83
CA GLN A 40 -9.28 -0.24 -1.93
C GLN A 40 -9.34 -0.90 -0.55
N ALA A 41 -9.57 -2.22 -0.49
CA ALA A 41 -9.56 -2.96 0.77
C ALA A 41 -8.20 -2.87 1.50
N VAL A 42 -7.09 -2.85 0.76
CA VAL A 42 -5.76 -2.63 1.36
C VAL A 42 -5.60 -1.20 1.86
N SER A 43 -6.06 -0.20 1.09
CA SER A 43 -6.03 1.20 1.51
C SER A 43 -6.84 1.42 2.80
N ASP A 44 -8.07 0.91 2.85
CA ASP A 44 -8.96 1.03 4.01
C ASP A 44 -8.40 0.31 5.25
N LEU A 45 -7.54 -0.71 5.05
CA LEU A 45 -6.89 -1.45 6.14
C LEU A 45 -5.69 -0.71 6.74
N ILE A 46 -5.00 0.13 5.96
CA ILE A 46 -3.73 0.77 6.37
C ILE A 46 -3.84 2.27 6.63
N CYS A 47 -4.96 2.90 6.27
CA CYS A 47 -5.32 4.27 6.61
C CYS A 47 -6.03 4.31 7.97
#